data_AF-A0A8I1TLX7-F1
#
_entry.id   AF-A0A8I1TLX7-F1
#
_cell.length_a   1.000
_cell.length_b   1.000
_cell.length_c   1.000
_cell.angle_alpha   90.00
_cell.angle_beta   90.00
_cell.angle_gamma   90.00
#
_symmetry.space_group_name_H-M   'P 1'
#
loop_
_entity.id
_entity.type
_entity.pdbx_description
1 polymer ?
#
loop_
_entity_poly.entity_id
_entity_poly.type
_entity_poly.pdbx_seq_one_letter_code
_entity_poly.pdbx_strand_id
1 'polypeptide(L)'
;MTTLPAAGLAARLHDLTTLLTAPGPFDRVRSEAAVVGLLRDHVPGVVSVSLTRCSGRSPVTAVSTDALADRADRMQYDTGEGPCLHAMTGDELVVLDLADGAADARWPRFRSRIAGEPAVGGVLSQPLRDGTPASLNVYLGVPVPDRDAVAAAAAAACLALAAVATRARADQLTEALASSRTIGTAIGVLMARHGWTQDAAFTALREASQHANRKLRDVAADVVGTGEVPT
;
A
#
# COMPACT_ATOMS: atom_id res chain seq x y z
N MET A 1 11.24 -4.91 31.31
CA MET A 1 9.91 -4.59 30.73
C MET A 1 9.68 -3.10 30.90
N THR A 2 10.12 -2.29 29.95
CA THR A 2 9.85 -0.85 29.96
C THR A 2 8.49 -0.67 29.31
N THR A 3 7.45 -0.52 30.13
CA THR A 3 6.14 -0.07 29.67
C THR A 3 6.30 1.29 29.00
N LEU A 4 6.05 1.37 27.69
CA LEU A 4 5.90 2.64 26.98
C LEU A 4 4.82 3.47 27.69
N PRO A 5 4.98 4.80 27.84
CA PRO A 5 3.90 5.64 28.31
C PRO A 5 2.79 5.59 27.26
N ALA A 6 1.64 5.02 27.62
CA ALA A 6 0.45 4.85 26.76
C ALA A 6 0.04 6.13 26.01
N ALA A 7 0.43 7.30 26.51
CA ALA A 7 0.23 8.59 25.87
C ALA A 7 0.88 8.72 24.48
N GLY A 8 2.06 8.12 24.26
CA GLY A 8 2.76 8.20 22.97
C GLY A 8 2.05 7.45 21.86
N LEU A 9 1.62 6.21 22.13
CA LEU A 9 0.87 5.39 21.18
C LEU A 9 -0.51 6.00 20.90
N ALA A 10 -1.21 6.47 21.92
CA ALA A 10 -2.51 7.12 21.75
C ALA A 10 -2.43 8.36 20.84
N ALA A 11 -1.41 9.21 21.03
CA ALA A 11 -1.19 10.36 20.17
C ALA A 11 -0.91 9.97 18.71
N ARG A 12 -0.11 8.92 18.47
CA ARG A 12 0.19 8.46 17.11
C ARG A 12 -0.99 7.77 16.42
N LEU A 13 -1.82 7.04 17.15
CA LEU A 13 -3.08 6.49 16.62
C LEU A 13 -4.08 7.61 16.32
N HIS A 14 -4.08 8.67 17.13
CA HIS A 14 -4.85 9.88 16.82
C HIS A 14 -4.35 10.55 15.55
N ASP A 15 -3.03 10.74 15.38
CA ASP A 15 -2.44 11.26 14.15
C ASP A 15 -2.88 10.45 12.92
N LEU A 16 -2.83 9.11 13.00
CA LEU A 16 -3.28 8.21 11.94
C LEU A 16 -4.79 8.37 11.65
N THR A 17 -5.60 8.51 12.69
CA THR A 17 -7.05 8.75 12.53
C THR A 17 -7.29 10.07 11.81
N THR A 18 -6.56 11.13 12.16
CA THR A 18 -6.61 12.42 11.47
C THR A 18 -6.20 12.27 10.00
N LEU A 19 -5.16 11.49 9.67
CA LEU A 19 -4.77 11.23 8.28
C LEU A 19 -5.87 10.53 7.48
N LEU A 20 -6.53 9.54 8.08
CA LEU A 20 -7.59 8.76 7.43
C LEU A 20 -8.91 9.53 7.24
N THR A 21 -9.18 10.47 8.12
CA THR A 21 -10.46 11.21 8.17
C THR A 21 -10.37 12.60 7.58
N ALA A 22 -9.16 13.11 7.31
CA ALA A 22 -8.98 14.43 6.73
C ALA A 22 -9.76 14.59 5.41
N PRO A 23 -10.43 15.74 5.22
CA PRO A 23 -11.01 16.08 3.93
C PRO A 23 -9.90 16.41 2.92
N GLY A 24 -10.14 16.11 1.64
CA GLY A 24 -9.23 16.45 0.54
C GLY A 24 -8.41 15.28 0.01
N PRO A 25 -7.36 15.57 -0.79
CA PRO A 25 -6.53 14.55 -1.41
C PRO A 25 -5.88 13.63 -0.38
N PHE A 26 -6.03 12.33 -0.57
CA PHE A 26 -5.49 11.33 0.35
C PHE A 26 -4.14 10.80 -0.09
N ASP A 27 -3.16 10.92 0.81
CA ASP A 27 -1.83 10.34 0.63
C ASP A 27 -1.78 8.95 1.24
N ARG A 28 -1.98 7.95 0.37
CA ARG A 28 -1.92 6.53 0.73
C ARG A 28 -0.54 6.16 1.27
N VAL A 29 0.54 6.55 0.58
CA VAL A 29 1.91 6.15 0.93
C VAL A 29 2.28 6.68 2.30
N ARG A 30 1.98 7.96 2.58
CA ARG A 30 2.22 8.57 3.89
C ARG A 30 1.44 7.88 5.00
N SER A 31 0.19 7.50 4.75
CA SER A 31 -0.65 6.83 5.74
C SER A 31 -0.15 5.41 6.03
N GLU A 32 0.29 4.67 5.00
CA GLU A 32 0.92 3.35 5.17
C GLU A 32 2.25 3.45 5.92
N ALA A 33 3.07 4.45 5.61
CA ALA A 33 4.31 4.75 6.33
C ALA A 33 4.08 5.01 7.82
N ALA A 34 3.01 5.75 8.16
CA ALA A 34 2.63 5.99 9.55
C ALA A 34 2.25 4.68 10.27
N VAL A 35 1.55 3.75 9.61
CA VAL A 35 1.17 2.45 10.19
C VAL A 35 2.40 1.56 10.44
N VAL A 36 3.31 1.44 9.47
CA VAL A 36 4.52 0.60 9.67
C VAL A 36 5.48 1.23 10.70
N GLY A 37 5.56 2.56 10.75
CA GLY A 37 6.33 3.28 11.78
C GLY A 37 5.77 3.06 13.18
N LEU A 38 4.45 3.05 13.33
CA LEU A 38 3.78 2.71 14.60
C LEU A 38 4.21 1.35 15.14
N LEU A 39 4.24 0.32 14.27
CA LEU A 39 4.72 -1.01 14.65
C LEU A 39 6.18 -0.98 15.11
N ARG A 40 7.07 -0.41 14.31
CA ARG A 40 8.50 -0.31 14.64
C ARG A 40 8.74 0.41 15.96
N ASP A 41 8.07 1.52 16.18
CA ASP A 41 8.40 2.42 17.28
C ASP A 41 7.73 2.01 18.60
N HIS A 42 6.65 1.21 18.56
CA HIS A 42 5.83 0.92 19.75
C HIS A 42 5.66 -0.55 20.08
N VAL A 43 6.06 -1.48 19.20
CA VAL A 43 6.01 -2.92 19.48
C VAL A 43 7.40 -3.41 19.92
N PRO A 44 7.57 -3.81 21.19
CA PRO A 44 8.87 -4.26 21.67
C PRO A 44 9.45 -5.41 20.84
N GLY A 45 10.74 -5.30 20.52
CA GLY A 45 11.47 -6.31 19.76
C GLY A 45 11.25 -6.27 18.25
N VAL A 46 10.40 -5.39 17.72
CA VAL A 46 10.37 -5.08 16.29
C VAL A 46 11.54 -4.17 15.96
N VAL A 47 12.40 -4.57 15.02
CA VAL A 47 13.56 -3.77 14.59
C VAL A 47 13.35 -3.08 13.26
N SER A 48 12.52 -3.65 12.38
CA SER A 48 12.20 -3.06 11.08
C SER A 48 10.89 -3.65 10.54
N VAL A 49 10.20 -2.88 9.70
CA VAL A 49 8.91 -3.27 9.12
C VAL A 49 8.86 -2.86 7.65
N SER A 50 8.27 -3.69 6.80
CA SER A 50 7.99 -3.36 5.41
C SER A 50 6.62 -3.82 4.96
N LEU A 51 6.17 -3.25 3.85
CA LEU A 51 4.98 -3.62 3.13
C LEU A 51 5.37 -4.00 1.72
N THR A 52 5.26 -5.29 1.39
CA THR A 52 5.47 -5.81 0.04
C THR A 52 4.14 -5.89 -0.72
N ARG A 53 4.15 -5.53 -2.01
CA ARG A 53 3.03 -5.72 -2.95
C ARG A 53 3.50 -6.26 -4.28
N CYS A 54 2.60 -6.82 -5.07
CA CYS A 54 2.88 -7.13 -6.48
C CYS A 54 2.78 -5.88 -7.37
N SER A 55 3.85 -5.59 -8.10
CA SER A 55 3.80 -4.76 -9.32
C SER A 55 3.79 -5.69 -10.53
N GLY A 56 2.61 -5.89 -11.11
CA GLY A 56 2.39 -6.96 -12.10
C GLY A 56 2.56 -8.34 -11.45
N ARG A 57 3.59 -9.10 -11.86
CA ARG A 57 3.94 -10.41 -11.27
C ARG A 57 5.11 -10.37 -10.30
N SER A 58 5.74 -9.21 -10.13
CA SER A 58 6.98 -9.07 -9.36
C SER A 58 6.69 -8.43 -8.00
N PRO A 59 7.21 -8.97 -6.90
CA PRO A 59 7.10 -8.34 -5.59
C PRO A 59 7.96 -7.06 -5.55
N VAL A 60 7.43 -6.02 -4.91
CA VAL A 60 8.12 -4.74 -4.66
C VAL A 60 7.83 -4.27 -3.24
N THR A 61 8.83 -3.70 -2.58
CA THR A 61 8.67 -3.01 -1.29
C THR A 61 7.96 -1.69 -1.55
N ALA A 62 6.69 -1.59 -1.18
CA ALA A 62 5.88 -0.39 -1.35
C ALA A 62 6.21 0.66 -0.28
N VAL A 63 6.49 0.21 0.95
CA VAL A 63 6.86 1.04 2.10
C VAL A 63 7.83 0.24 2.97
N SER A 64 8.82 0.91 3.54
CA SER A 64 9.73 0.34 4.53
C SER A 64 10.04 1.39 5.60
N THR A 65 10.37 0.93 6.81
CA THR A 65 10.78 1.83 7.89
C THR A 65 12.23 2.26 7.78
N ASP A 66 13.07 1.43 7.16
CA ASP A 66 14.51 1.65 7.03
C ASP A 66 15.15 0.70 6.00
N ALA A 67 16.45 0.91 5.76
CA ALA A 67 17.22 0.12 4.81
C ALA A 67 17.40 -1.36 5.19
N LEU A 68 17.16 -1.76 6.45
CA LEU A 68 17.21 -3.17 6.85
C LEU A 68 16.03 -3.91 6.23
N ALA A 69 14.83 -3.37 6.34
CA ALA A 69 13.63 -3.89 5.69
C ALA A 69 13.82 -4.06 4.19
N ASP A 70 14.33 -3.02 3.52
CA ASP A 70 14.59 -3.06 2.07
C ASP A 70 15.59 -4.16 1.68
N ARG A 71 16.66 -4.35 2.45
CA ARG A 71 17.66 -5.40 2.19
C ARG A 71 17.06 -6.78 2.41
N ALA A 72 16.33 -6.98 3.51
CA ALA A 72 15.73 -8.27 3.84
C ALA A 72 14.63 -8.67 2.85
N ASP A 73 13.81 -7.73 2.40
CA ASP A 73 12.85 -7.94 1.31
C ASP A 73 13.55 -8.36 0.02
N ARG A 74 14.61 -7.64 -0.40
CA ARG A 74 15.41 -8.00 -1.58
C ARG A 74 16.01 -9.39 -1.50
N MET A 75 16.48 -9.81 -0.32
CA MET A 75 16.99 -11.18 -0.15
C MET A 75 15.94 -12.22 -0.51
N GLN A 76 14.68 -12.01 -0.11
CA GLN A 76 13.57 -12.91 -0.43
C GLN A 76 13.26 -12.93 -1.93
N TYR A 77 13.26 -11.74 -2.55
CA TYR A 77 12.97 -11.59 -3.98
C TYR A 77 14.06 -12.24 -4.84
N ASP A 78 15.33 -11.99 -4.51
CA ASP A 78 16.48 -12.54 -5.22
C ASP A 78 16.54 -14.07 -5.12
N THR A 79 16.15 -14.65 -3.98
CA THR A 79 16.15 -16.10 -3.80
C THR A 79 14.88 -16.76 -4.33
N GLY A 80 13.80 -15.99 -4.54
CA GLY A 80 12.47 -16.53 -4.84
C GLY A 80 11.85 -17.31 -3.69
N GLU A 81 12.37 -17.13 -2.47
CA GLU A 81 12.05 -17.89 -1.27
C GLU A 81 11.93 -16.92 -0.10
N GLY A 82 11.00 -17.15 0.83
CA GLY A 82 10.96 -16.42 2.08
C GLY A 82 9.56 -16.26 2.67
N PRO A 83 9.47 -15.88 3.96
CA PRO A 83 8.21 -15.62 4.64
C PRO A 83 7.26 -14.68 3.88
N CYS A 84 7.75 -13.58 3.33
CA CYS A 84 6.91 -12.58 2.67
C CYS A 84 6.28 -13.11 1.39
N LEU A 85 7.06 -13.86 0.60
CA LEU A 85 6.58 -14.45 -0.65
C LEU A 85 5.56 -15.55 -0.37
N HIS A 86 5.81 -16.35 0.67
CA HIS A 86 4.84 -17.35 1.12
C HIS A 86 3.54 -16.65 1.57
N ALA A 87 3.63 -15.66 2.46
CA ALA A 87 2.47 -14.94 2.98
C ALA A 87 1.65 -14.26 1.86
N MET A 88 2.28 -13.74 0.80
CA MET A 88 1.56 -13.18 -0.34
C MET A 88 0.69 -14.22 -1.08
N THR A 89 1.13 -15.49 -1.09
CA THR A 89 0.43 -16.59 -1.77
C THR A 89 -0.60 -17.32 -0.89
N GLY A 90 -0.43 -17.30 0.43
CA GLY A 90 -1.33 -17.93 1.41
C GLY A 90 -2.23 -16.93 2.13
N ASP A 91 -3.05 -17.41 3.07
CA ASP A 91 -3.92 -16.58 3.93
C ASP A 91 -3.55 -16.68 5.41
N GLU A 92 -2.44 -17.33 5.73
CA GLU A 92 -1.99 -17.54 7.10
C GLU A 92 -0.76 -16.70 7.44
N LEU A 93 -0.64 -16.39 8.73
CA LEU A 93 0.55 -15.79 9.31
C LEU A 93 1.76 -16.71 9.12
N VAL A 94 2.84 -16.18 8.56
CA VAL A 94 4.07 -16.93 8.34
C VAL A 94 5.13 -16.44 9.32
N VAL A 95 5.66 -17.37 10.13
CA VAL A 95 6.70 -17.06 11.13
C VAL A 95 7.96 -17.86 10.84
N LEU A 96 9.11 -17.19 10.98
CA LEU A 96 10.44 -17.76 10.89
C LEU A 96 11.26 -17.40 12.13
N ASP A 97 11.75 -18.41 12.86
CA ASP A 97 12.77 -18.24 13.88
C ASP A 97 14.17 -18.39 13.26
N LEU A 98 15.07 -17.44 13.52
CA LEU A 98 16.48 -17.56 13.13
C LEU A 98 17.37 -18.07 14.27
N ALA A 99 16.94 -17.93 15.53
CA ALA A 99 17.63 -18.52 16.68
C ALA A 99 17.46 -20.06 16.70
N ASP A 100 16.35 -20.57 16.18
CA ASP A 100 16.08 -22.01 16.09
C ASP A 100 16.71 -22.60 14.81
N GLY A 101 18.04 -22.64 14.81
CA GLY A 101 18.92 -22.81 13.65
C GLY A 101 18.71 -24.05 12.76
N ALA A 102 17.92 -25.04 13.20
CA ALA A 102 17.69 -26.29 12.48
C ALA A 102 16.22 -26.74 12.36
N ALA A 103 15.27 -26.08 13.01
CA ALA A 103 13.89 -26.58 13.09
C ALA A 103 13.05 -26.29 11.82
N ASP A 104 13.36 -25.21 11.10
CA ASP A 104 12.58 -24.76 9.95
C ASP A 104 13.40 -24.72 8.66
N ALA A 105 13.17 -25.72 7.79
CA ALA A 105 13.90 -25.94 6.55
C ALA A 105 13.22 -25.33 5.30
N ARG A 106 12.17 -24.51 5.45
CA ARG A 106 11.32 -24.07 4.30
C ARG A 106 12.03 -23.18 3.28
N TRP A 107 13.02 -22.38 3.69
CA TRP A 107 13.69 -21.39 2.82
C TRP A 107 15.21 -21.35 3.04
N PRO A 108 15.96 -22.39 2.66
CA PRO A 108 17.38 -22.50 2.96
C PRO A 108 18.21 -21.36 2.37
N ARG A 109 17.87 -20.86 1.17
CA ARG A 109 18.63 -19.78 0.52
C ARG A 109 18.41 -18.44 1.20
N PHE A 110 17.16 -18.12 1.53
CA PHE A 110 16.83 -16.91 2.27
C PHE A 110 17.45 -16.93 3.68
N ARG A 111 17.31 -18.05 4.41
CA ARG A 111 17.90 -18.23 5.76
C ARG A 111 19.40 -17.97 5.77
N SER A 112 20.12 -18.52 4.78
CA SER A 112 21.57 -18.30 4.64
C SER A 112 21.93 -16.82 4.46
N ARG A 113 21.15 -16.07 3.67
CA ARG A 113 21.39 -14.64 3.45
C ARG A 113 21.05 -13.78 4.67
N ILE A 114 19.88 -13.99 5.27
CA ILE A 114 19.42 -13.19 6.41
C ILE A 114 20.24 -13.45 7.68
N ALA A 115 20.91 -14.60 7.79
CA ALA A 115 21.88 -14.87 8.85
C ALA A 115 23.07 -13.89 8.86
N GLY A 116 23.32 -13.19 7.74
CA GLY A 116 24.29 -12.09 7.68
C GLY A 116 23.82 -10.77 8.31
N GLU A 117 22.56 -10.66 8.73
CA GLU A 117 22.00 -9.49 9.41
C GLU A 117 21.86 -9.77 10.92
N PRO A 118 22.91 -9.50 11.74
CA PRO A 118 22.97 -9.93 13.14
C PRO A 118 21.91 -9.28 14.04
N ALA A 119 21.27 -8.20 13.57
CA ALA A 119 20.19 -7.53 14.27
C ALA A 119 18.85 -8.27 14.15
N VAL A 120 18.71 -9.27 13.26
CA VAL A 120 17.45 -9.97 12.99
C VAL A 120 17.47 -11.36 13.64
N GLY A 121 16.61 -11.56 14.63
CA GLY A 121 16.37 -12.85 15.30
C GLY A 121 15.18 -13.62 14.73
N GLY A 122 14.29 -12.98 13.98
CA GLY A 122 13.12 -13.63 13.40
C GLY A 122 12.38 -12.77 12.39
N VAL A 123 11.47 -13.41 11.65
CA VAL A 123 10.63 -12.75 10.65
C VAL A 123 9.19 -13.20 10.84
N LEU A 124 8.27 -12.23 10.82
CA LEU A 124 6.84 -12.47 10.79
C LEU A 124 6.28 -11.79 9.54
N SER A 125 5.63 -12.56 8.67
CA SER A 125 5.00 -12.06 7.45
C SER A 125 3.52 -12.33 7.51
N GLN A 126 2.74 -11.26 7.60
CA GLN A 126 1.29 -11.32 7.65
C GLN A 126 0.72 -11.03 6.26
N PRO A 127 -0.18 -11.88 5.72
CA PRO A 127 -0.86 -11.59 4.47
C PRO A 127 -1.71 -10.33 4.61
N LEU A 128 -1.72 -9.51 3.56
CA LEU A 128 -2.61 -8.37 3.41
C LEU A 128 -3.41 -8.53 2.11
N ARG A 129 -4.72 -8.31 2.21
CA ARG A 129 -5.65 -8.34 1.08
C ARG A 129 -6.24 -6.96 0.86
N ASP A 130 -5.57 -6.17 0.02
CA ASP A 130 -6.01 -4.83 -0.36
C ASP A 130 -6.36 -4.74 -1.86
N GLY A 131 -6.95 -5.81 -2.40
CA GLY A 131 -7.28 -5.93 -3.82
C GLY A 131 -6.14 -6.49 -4.66
N THR A 132 -4.92 -6.55 -4.11
CA THR A 132 -3.77 -7.25 -4.68
C THR A 132 -3.07 -8.11 -3.62
N PRO A 133 -2.37 -9.19 -4.01
CA PRO A 133 -1.50 -9.92 -3.10
C PRO A 133 -0.44 -9.00 -2.48
N ALA A 134 -0.40 -8.95 -1.15
CA ALA A 134 0.50 -8.12 -0.38
C ALA A 134 0.87 -8.81 0.93
N SER A 135 1.97 -8.39 1.55
CA SER A 135 2.37 -8.86 2.87
C SER A 135 2.98 -7.72 3.68
N LEU A 136 2.58 -7.65 4.95
CA LEU A 136 3.24 -6.87 5.99
C LEU A 136 4.34 -7.74 6.60
N ASN A 137 5.59 -7.29 6.51
CA ASN A 137 6.75 -8.01 7.03
C ASN A 137 7.29 -7.29 8.26
N VAL A 138 7.45 -8.04 9.34
CA VAL A 138 7.97 -7.58 10.62
C VAL A 138 9.26 -8.33 10.91
N TYR A 139 10.36 -7.60 10.97
CA TYR A 139 11.67 -8.13 11.30
C TYR A 139 11.90 -7.93 12.81
N LEU A 140 12.20 -9.03 13.50
CA LEU A 140 12.32 -9.09 14.95
C LEU A 140 13.79 -9.07 15.37
N GLY A 141 14.08 -8.40 16.47
CA GLY A 141 15.41 -8.32 17.07
C GLY A 141 15.84 -9.61 17.78
N VAL A 142 17.03 -9.56 18.38
CA VAL A 142 17.55 -10.59 19.29
C VAL A 142 17.57 -10.03 20.72
N PRO A 143 16.96 -10.70 21.72
CA PRO A 143 16.19 -11.94 21.60
C PRO A 143 14.85 -11.71 20.88
N VAL A 144 14.31 -12.78 20.27
CA VAL A 144 12.98 -12.73 19.64
C VAL A 144 11.93 -12.45 20.73
N PRO A 145 11.07 -11.43 20.54
CA PRO A 145 10.06 -11.03 21.52
C PRO A 145 8.91 -12.05 21.61
N ASP A 146 7.95 -11.76 22.48
CA ASP A 146 6.66 -12.48 22.54
C ASP A 146 5.95 -12.41 21.18
N ARG A 147 5.90 -13.55 20.51
CA ARG A 147 5.39 -13.66 19.14
C ARG A 147 3.89 -13.43 19.06
N ASP A 148 3.13 -13.82 20.07
CA ASP A 148 1.68 -13.66 20.05
C ASP A 148 1.32 -12.19 20.18
N ALA A 149 2.05 -11.45 21.03
CA ALA A 149 1.90 -10.01 21.14
C ALA A 149 2.27 -9.28 19.83
N VAL A 150 3.37 -9.69 19.17
CA VAL A 150 3.76 -9.10 17.88
C VAL A 150 2.77 -9.46 16.77
N ALA A 151 2.29 -10.70 16.72
CA ALA A 151 1.29 -11.14 15.76
C ALA A 151 -0.03 -10.37 15.92
N ALA A 152 -0.48 -10.15 17.16
CA ALA A 152 -1.66 -9.33 17.44
C ALA A 152 -1.46 -7.87 16.98
N ALA A 153 -0.27 -7.30 17.22
CA ALA A 153 0.05 -5.96 16.74
C ALA A 153 0.11 -5.87 15.21
N ALA A 154 0.72 -6.87 14.55
CA ALA A 154 0.76 -6.97 13.09
C ALA A 154 -0.64 -7.10 12.49
N ALA A 155 -1.53 -7.88 13.13
CA ALA A 155 -2.93 -7.97 12.73
C ALA A 155 -3.68 -6.63 12.86
N ALA A 156 -3.46 -5.89 13.95
CA ALA A 156 -4.02 -4.54 14.11
C ALA A 156 -3.49 -3.56 13.06
N ALA A 157 -2.21 -3.65 12.71
CA ALA A 157 -1.62 -2.87 11.63
C ALA A 157 -2.22 -3.23 10.26
N CYS A 158 -2.45 -4.52 9.98
CA CYS A 158 -3.15 -4.95 8.77
C CYS A 158 -4.57 -4.39 8.68
N LEU A 159 -5.30 -4.30 9.81
CA LEU A 159 -6.61 -3.64 9.84
C LEU A 159 -6.51 -2.15 9.50
N ALA A 160 -5.52 -1.45 10.06
CA ALA A 160 -5.26 -0.05 9.73
C ALA A 160 -4.88 0.14 8.25
N LEU A 161 -4.03 -0.74 7.68
CA LEU A 161 -3.68 -0.74 6.26
C LEU A 161 -4.90 -1.02 5.36
N ALA A 162 -5.83 -1.88 5.79
CA ALA A 162 -7.08 -2.11 5.07
C ALA A 162 -7.97 -0.85 5.08
N ALA A 163 -8.01 -0.11 6.18
CA ALA A 163 -8.70 1.18 6.26
C ALA A 163 -8.06 2.23 5.32
N VAL A 164 -6.73 2.32 5.30
CA VAL A 164 -5.97 3.17 4.36
C VAL A 164 -6.31 2.82 2.91
N ALA A 165 -6.30 1.53 2.55
CA ALA A 165 -6.63 1.11 1.20
C ALA A 165 -8.09 1.40 0.84
N THR A 166 -9.01 1.24 1.79
CA THR A 166 -10.44 1.55 1.59
C THR A 166 -10.65 3.03 1.36
N ARG A 167 -9.99 3.89 2.14
CA ARG A 167 -10.03 5.34 1.93
C ARG A 167 -9.48 5.74 0.56
N ALA A 168 -8.32 5.20 0.18
CA ALA A 168 -7.73 5.47 -1.14
C ALA A 168 -8.67 5.08 -2.29
N ARG A 169 -9.36 3.93 -2.20
CA ARG A 169 -10.35 3.53 -3.21
C ARG A 169 -11.56 4.47 -3.24
N ALA A 170 -12.05 4.90 -2.08
CA ALA A 170 -13.17 5.84 -2.01
C ALA A 170 -12.83 7.19 -2.66
N ASP A 171 -11.61 7.70 -2.46
CA ASP A 171 -11.16 8.95 -3.11
C ASP A 171 -11.00 8.78 -4.62
N GLN A 172 -10.41 7.65 -5.07
CA GLN A 172 -10.32 7.33 -6.50
C GLN A 172 -11.70 7.25 -7.17
N LEU A 173 -12.68 6.60 -6.52
CA LEU A 173 -14.05 6.52 -7.03
C LEU A 173 -14.72 7.91 -7.05
N THR A 174 -14.50 8.73 -6.03
CA THR A 174 -15.04 10.09 -5.97
C THR A 174 -14.47 10.96 -7.10
N GLU A 175 -13.16 10.88 -7.35
CA GLU A 175 -12.50 11.57 -8.47
C GLU A 175 -13.01 11.06 -9.82
N ALA A 176 -13.19 9.75 -9.98
CA ALA A 176 -13.74 9.15 -11.19
C ALA A 176 -15.19 9.60 -11.46
N LEU A 177 -16.04 9.67 -10.43
CA LEU A 177 -17.41 10.17 -10.55
C LEU A 177 -17.45 11.66 -10.91
N ALA A 178 -16.59 12.48 -10.30
CA ALA A 178 -16.46 13.90 -10.65
C ALA A 178 -16.04 14.07 -12.11
N SER A 179 -15.03 13.32 -12.55
CA SER A 179 -14.55 13.28 -13.93
C SER A 179 -15.67 12.85 -14.90
N SER A 180 -16.42 11.80 -14.57
CA SER A 180 -17.48 11.27 -15.42
C SER A 180 -18.62 12.29 -15.61
N ARG A 181 -18.97 13.04 -14.56
CA ARG A 181 -19.94 14.15 -14.65
C ARG A 181 -19.49 15.22 -15.62
N THR A 182 -18.25 15.71 -15.51
CA THR A 182 -17.70 16.73 -16.41
C THR A 182 -17.68 16.24 -17.86
N ILE A 183 -17.26 14.99 -18.10
CA ILE A 183 -17.26 14.39 -19.43
C ILE A 183 -18.69 14.31 -19.99
N GLY A 184 -19.65 13.84 -19.19
CA GLY A 184 -21.07 13.79 -19.58
C GLY A 184 -21.65 15.18 -19.91
N THR A 185 -21.29 16.21 -19.14
CA THR A 185 -21.68 17.59 -19.44
C THR A 185 -21.09 18.08 -20.76
N ALA A 186 -19.80 17.84 -21.01
CA ALA A 186 -19.15 18.22 -22.27
C ALA A 186 -19.81 17.55 -23.49
N ILE A 187 -20.10 16.24 -23.38
CA ILE A 187 -20.85 15.50 -24.39
C ILE A 187 -22.20 16.16 -24.65
N GLY A 188 -22.96 16.48 -23.60
CA GLY A 188 -24.26 17.15 -23.73
C GLY A 188 -24.16 18.52 -24.40
N VAL A 189 -23.13 19.32 -24.10
CA VAL A 189 -22.87 20.61 -24.76
C VAL A 189 -22.62 20.43 -26.26
N LEU A 190 -21.79 19.45 -26.65
CA LEU A 190 -21.50 19.17 -28.05
C LEU A 190 -22.73 18.65 -28.80
N MET A 191 -23.51 17.78 -28.18
CA MET A 191 -24.78 17.29 -28.73
C MET A 191 -25.75 18.46 -28.99
N ALA A 192 -25.91 19.36 -28.01
CA ALA A 192 -26.84 20.48 -28.11
C ALA A 192 -26.40 21.54 -29.13
N ARG A 193 -25.10 21.86 -29.20
CA ARG A 193 -24.59 22.93 -30.09
C ARG A 193 -24.33 22.47 -31.52
N HIS A 194 -23.91 21.22 -31.70
CA HIS A 194 -23.48 20.71 -33.01
C HIS A 194 -24.39 19.62 -33.57
N GLY A 195 -25.44 19.21 -32.84
CA GLY A 195 -26.37 18.16 -33.27
C GLY A 195 -25.74 16.77 -33.33
N TRP A 196 -24.61 16.58 -32.63
CA TRP A 196 -23.88 15.31 -32.65
C TRP A 196 -24.58 14.24 -31.85
N THR A 197 -24.31 12.97 -32.21
CA THR A 197 -24.66 11.84 -31.35
C THR A 197 -23.74 11.82 -30.13
N GLN A 198 -24.19 11.13 -29.07
CA GLN A 198 -23.39 10.91 -27.87
C GLN A 198 -22.02 10.28 -28.19
N ASP A 199 -22.02 9.26 -29.06
CA ASP A 199 -20.80 8.54 -29.47
C ASP A 199 -19.84 9.42 -30.27
N ALA A 200 -20.35 10.27 -31.17
CA ALA A 200 -19.54 11.21 -31.93
C ALA A 200 -18.88 12.24 -31.01
N ALA A 201 -19.62 12.80 -30.06
CA ALA A 201 -19.10 13.75 -29.08
C ALA A 201 -18.04 13.11 -28.16
N PHE A 202 -18.28 11.88 -27.69
CA PHE A 202 -17.28 11.17 -26.88
C PHE A 202 -16.02 10.84 -27.68
N THR A 203 -16.17 10.45 -28.94
CA THR A 203 -15.05 10.18 -29.85
C THR A 203 -14.19 11.42 -30.04
N ALA A 204 -14.79 12.58 -30.31
CA ALA A 204 -14.07 13.85 -30.46
C ALA A 204 -13.26 14.22 -29.19
N LEU A 205 -13.87 14.11 -28.01
CA LEU A 205 -13.16 14.34 -26.73
C LEU A 205 -11.97 13.39 -26.56
N ARG A 206 -12.15 12.11 -26.90
CA ARG A 206 -11.10 11.09 -26.81
C ARG A 206 -9.96 11.36 -27.77
N GLU A 207 -10.26 11.72 -29.02
CA GLU A 207 -9.26 12.05 -30.03
C GLU A 207 -8.42 13.27 -29.63
N ALA A 208 -9.07 14.36 -29.19
CA ALA A 208 -8.37 15.54 -28.69
C ALA A 208 -7.51 15.23 -27.44
N SER A 209 -8.03 14.44 -26.50
CA SER A 209 -7.26 13.98 -25.33
C SER A 209 -6.00 13.20 -25.71
N GLN A 210 -6.10 12.33 -26.71
CA GLN A 210 -4.98 11.53 -27.21
C GLN A 210 -3.98 12.39 -27.99
N HIS A 211 -4.47 13.27 -28.87
CA HIS A 211 -3.63 14.16 -29.68
C HIS A 211 -2.82 15.13 -28.80
N ALA A 212 -3.46 15.70 -27.78
CA ALA A 212 -2.83 16.64 -26.85
C ALA A 212 -2.08 15.96 -25.69
N ASN A 213 -2.17 14.63 -25.55
CA ASN A 213 -1.69 13.86 -24.39
C ASN A 213 -2.15 14.46 -23.04
N ARG A 214 -3.40 14.93 -22.99
CA ARG A 214 -4.04 15.52 -21.81
C ARG A 214 -5.09 14.58 -21.25
N LYS A 215 -5.41 14.68 -19.96
CA LYS A 215 -6.48 13.86 -19.37
C LYS A 215 -7.82 14.26 -20.02
N LEU A 216 -8.62 13.26 -20.39
CA LEU A 216 -9.92 13.45 -21.03
C LEU A 216 -10.83 14.42 -20.27
N ARG A 217 -10.79 14.38 -18.93
CA ARG A 217 -11.57 15.28 -18.07
C ARG A 217 -11.19 16.75 -18.20
N ASP A 218 -9.93 17.03 -18.50
CA ASP A 218 -9.41 18.40 -18.66
C ASP A 218 -9.87 18.95 -20.01
N VAL A 219 -9.80 18.12 -21.06
CA VAL A 219 -10.39 18.44 -22.38
C VAL A 219 -11.90 18.67 -22.27
N ALA A 220 -12.60 17.80 -21.54
CA ALA A 220 -14.02 17.98 -21.28
C ALA A 220 -14.32 19.27 -20.51
N ALA A 221 -13.49 19.67 -19.55
CA ALA A 221 -13.65 20.92 -18.82
C ALA A 221 -13.52 22.14 -19.76
N ASP A 222 -12.58 22.11 -20.71
CA ASP A 222 -12.43 23.17 -21.72
C ASP A 222 -13.70 23.30 -22.58
N VAL A 223 -14.26 22.17 -23.02
CA VAL A 223 -15.52 22.13 -23.78
C VAL A 223 -16.68 22.62 -22.92
N VAL A 224 -16.75 22.29 -21.63
CA VAL A 224 -17.79 22.83 -20.74
C VAL A 224 -17.68 24.35 -20.61
N GLY A 225 -16.46 24.90 -20.56
CA GLY A 225 -16.23 26.34 -20.41
C GLY A 225 -16.46 27.16 -21.69
N THR A 226 -16.11 26.60 -22.86
CA THR A 226 -16.15 27.29 -24.16
C THR A 226 -17.35 26.90 -25.02
N GLY A 227 -17.82 25.66 -24.83
CA GLY A 227 -18.73 24.94 -25.71
C GLY A 227 -18.25 24.77 -27.14
N GLU A 228 -16.94 24.92 -27.38
CA GLU A 228 -16.32 24.68 -28.67
C GLU A 228 -15.93 23.21 -28.85
N VAL A 229 -15.70 22.81 -30.10
CA VAL A 229 -15.20 21.49 -30.44
C VAL A 229 -13.76 21.36 -29.90
N PRO A 230 -13.43 20.29 -29.15
CA PRO A 230 -12.09 20.09 -28.63
C PRO A 230 -11.09 19.80 -29.78
N THR A 231 -9.89 20.38 -29.67
CA THR A 231 -8.76 20.19 -30.61
C THR A 231 -7.63 19.40 -29.99
#